data_AF-A0A3B9DRT6-F1
#
_entry.id   AF-A0A3B9DRT6-F1
#
_cell.length_a   1.000
_cell.length_b   1.000
_cell.length_c   1.000
_cell.angle_alpha   90.00
_cell.angle_beta   90.00
_cell.angle_gamma   90.00
#
_symmetry.space_group_name_H-M   'P 1'
#
loop_
_entity.id
_entity.type
_entity.pdbx_description
1 polymer ?
#
loop_
_entity_poly.entity_id
_entity_poly.type
_entity_poly.pdbx_seq_one_letter_code
_entity_poly.pdbx_strand_id
1 'polypeptide(L)'
;MVHDDALYDVHAGDFVASTGSVMRDSIWPASSRSSARSAHSSPRATHPSPGTSHPAPDKHLGHWLESQRGFLTIYWFDEISHRVSMEPEMERILKRFLNLLTHMIPGALDHRRSVVDSVWKRAAELYGTLGAQRGLAAGDIVEEFQIVREAVVRILFQAPPARYGTALSLSDVLRLNRFLDSGVTHASIGHTDGLFFALFQGNGVSTVPTAKLVAEVEEQLESLEGEWGAET
;
A
#
# COMPACT_ATOMS: atom_id res chain seq x y z
N MET A 1 12.60 22.65 -52.86
CA MET A 1 11.72 23.62 -53.54
C MET A 1 10.30 23.32 -53.06
N VAL A 2 9.78 24.21 -52.20
CA VAL A 2 8.37 24.38 -51.72
C VAL A 2 7.84 23.24 -50.82
N HIS A 3 7.74 23.34 -49.48
CA HIS A 3 6.92 24.16 -48.54
C HIS A 3 5.40 23.94 -48.59
N ASP A 4 4.82 23.46 -47.47
CA ASP A 4 3.51 23.79 -46.83
C ASP A 4 3.33 22.73 -45.71
N ASP A 5 3.36 22.98 -44.39
CA ASP A 5 2.80 24.02 -43.50
C ASP A 5 1.27 24.15 -43.53
N ALA A 6 0.61 23.49 -42.56
CA ALA A 6 -0.68 23.91 -42.03
C ALA A 6 -0.83 23.48 -40.56
N LEU A 7 -0.74 24.50 -39.72
CA LEU A 7 -0.98 24.61 -38.28
C LEU A 7 -2.49 24.54 -37.93
N TYR A 8 -2.78 24.04 -36.72
CA TYR A 8 -3.84 24.43 -35.74
C TYR A 8 -5.32 24.16 -36.06
N ASP A 9 -5.99 23.46 -35.14
CA ASP A 9 -7.00 24.15 -34.30
C ASP A 9 -7.15 23.49 -32.92
N VAL A 10 -7.21 24.33 -31.89
CA VAL A 10 -7.34 24.04 -30.46
C VAL A 10 -8.69 24.60 -30.05
N HIS A 11 -9.59 23.78 -29.51
CA HIS A 11 -10.76 24.31 -28.80
C HIS A 11 -10.82 23.85 -27.35
N ALA A 12 -10.56 24.83 -26.49
CA ALA A 12 -10.92 24.87 -25.08
C ALA A 12 -12.39 25.31 -24.91
N GLY A 13 -12.97 24.98 -23.75
CA GLY A 13 -14.29 25.41 -23.26
C GLY A 13 -15.23 24.20 -23.08
N ASP A 14 -15.88 23.93 -21.95
CA ASP A 14 -16.21 24.80 -20.82
C ASP A 14 -16.32 24.03 -19.50
N PHE A 15 -15.84 24.69 -18.46
CA PHE A 15 -15.98 24.38 -17.05
C PHE A 15 -17.27 25.03 -16.55
N VAL A 16 -18.24 24.26 -16.06
CA VAL A 16 -19.38 24.81 -15.30
C VAL A 16 -19.42 24.16 -13.93
N ALA A 17 -18.99 24.94 -12.94
CA ALA A 17 -19.20 24.69 -11.53
C ALA A 17 -20.68 24.98 -11.19
N SER A 18 -21.37 24.01 -10.61
CA SER A 18 -22.67 24.23 -9.96
C SER A 18 -22.47 24.31 -8.46
N THR A 19 -22.43 25.53 -7.95
CA THR A 19 -22.46 25.87 -6.54
C THR A 19 -23.90 25.87 -6.01
N GLY A 20 -24.06 25.44 -4.76
CA GLY A 20 -25.12 25.92 -3.87
C GLY A 20 -26.21 24.92 -3.52
N SER A 21 -26.19 24.42 -2.29
CA SER A 21 -27.23 24.77 -1.30
C SER A 21 -26.85 24.26 0.09
N VAL A 22 -26.52 25.19 0.97
CA VAL A 22 -26.38 25.00 2.42
C VAL A 22 -27.47 25.83 3.06
N MET A 23 -28.41 25.17 3.77
CA MET A 23 -29.34 25.73 4.76
C MET A 23 -30.28 24.58 5.17
N ARG A 24 -30.76 24.42 6.40
CA ARG A 24 -30.47 24.96 7.72
C ARG A 24 -31.34 24.14 8.69
N ASP A 25 -30.86 24.02 9.92
CA ASP A 25 -31.61 24.04 11.17
C ASP A 25 -32.92 23.25 11.31
N SER A 26 -32.89 22.27 12.21
CA SER A 26 -34.05 21.94 13.04
C SER A 26 -33.57 21.61 14.46
N ILE A 27 -33.52 22.67 15.26
CA ILE A 27 -33.41 22.64 16.72
C ILE A 27 -34.83 22.48 17.27
N TRP A 28 -35.07 21.49 18.13
CA TRP A 28 -36.18 21.50 19.10
C TRP A 28 -35.68 21.04 20.49
N PRO A 29 -36.32 21.51 21.58
CA PRO A 29 -35.63 21.88 22.81
C PRO A 29 -35.71 20.86 23.95
N ALA A 30 -34.88 21.12 24.96
CA ALA A 30 -34.81 20.44 26.24
C ALA A 30 -36.14 20.43 27.02
N SER A 31 -36.38 19.36 27.77
CA SER A 31 -37.24 19.38 28.95
C SER A 31 -36.58 18.61 30.09
N SER A 32 -36.12 19.37 31.08
CA SER A 32 -35.64 18.91 32.38
C SER A 32 -36.82 18.47 33.25
N ARG A 33 -36.74 17.30 33.90
CA ARG A 33 -37.37 17.05 35.22
C ARG A 33 -36.56 16.05 36.04
N SER A 34 -35.98 16.56 37.13
CA SER A 34 -35.58 15.77 38.30
C SER A 34 -36.80 15.40 39.15
N SER A 35 -36.83 14.18 39.70
CA SER A 35 -37.23 13.95 41.09
C SER A 35 -36.91 12.54 41.58
N ALA A 36 -36.76 12.47 42.89
CA ALA A 36 -36.02 11.50 43.67
C ALA A 36 -36.81 10.24 44.11
N ARG A 37 -36.01 9.26 44.59
CA ARG A 37 -36.31 8.24 45.63
C ARG A 37 -37.37 7.18 45.34
N SER A 38 -36.93 5.92 45.28
CA SER A 38 -37.02 5.02 46.46
C SER A 38 -36.32 3.69 46.22
N ALA A 39 -35.66 3.21 47.28
CA ALA A 39 -35.01 1.92 47.38
C ALA A 39 -36.05 0.82 47.56
N HIS A 40 -35.98 -0.24 46.75
CA HIS A 40 -36.58 -1.54 47.05
C HIS A 40 -35.57 -2.65 46.75
N SER A 41 -35.13 -3.30 47.81
CA SER A 41 -34.31 -4.50 47.85
C SER A 41 -35.20 -5.71 47.58
N SER A 42 -34.82 -6.59 46.64
CA SER A 42 -35.33 -7.96 46.55
C SER A 42 -34.38 -8.85 45.73
N PRO A 43 -34.40 -10.19 45.95
CA PRO A 43 -33.20 -11.00 46.06
C PRO A 43 -32.73 -11.65 44.75
N ARG A 44 -31.39 -11.80 44.68
CA ARG A 44 -30.59 -12.69 43.81
C ARG A 44 -30.92 -14.16 44.12
N ALA A 45 -30.91 -15.17 43.25
CA ALA A 45 -30.85 -15.37 41.80
C ALA A 45 -31.08 -16.87 41.54
N THR A 46 -31.43 -17.27 40.32
CA THR A 46 -30.83 -18.44 39.65
C THR A 46 -31.21 -18.44 38.17
N HIS A 47 -30.45 -17.72 37.36
CA HIS A 47 -30.38 -17.96 35.92
C HIS A 47 -29.10 -18.76 35.64
N PRO A 48 -29.16 -19.84 34.86
CA PRO A 48 -27.96 -20.53 34.42
C PRO A 48 -27.12 -19.58 33.56
N SER A 49 -25.83 -19.46 33.90
CA SER A 49 -24.86 -18.67 33.16
C SER A 49 -24.88 -19.05 31.68
N PRO A 50 -25.06 -18.10 30.74
CA PRO A 50 -24.68 -18.36 29.36
C PRO A 50 -23.19 -18.65 29.39
N GLY A 51 -22.81 -19.81 28.85
CA GLY A 51 -21.42 -20.20 28.73
C GLY A 51 -20.62 -19.05 28.15
N THR A 52 -19.44 -18.82 28.72
CA THR A 52 -18.37 -18.07 28.08
C THR A 52 -18.10 -18.71 26.72
N SER A 53 -18.85 -18.29 25.71
CA SER A 53 -18.42 -18.33 24.33
C SER A 53 -17.15 -17.51 24.31
N HIS A 54 -16.00 -18.16 24.44
CA HIS A 54 -14.77 -17.57 23.92
C HIS A 54 -15.12 -17.14 22.50
N PRO A 55 -15.03 -15.85 22.14
CA PRO A 55 -15.08 -15.50 20.74
C PRO A 55 -13.95 -16.32 20.11
N ALA A 56 -14.31 -17.16 19.12
CA ALA A 56 -13.31 -17.78 18.27
C ALA A 56 -12.34 -16.68 17.86
N PRO A 57 -11.01 -16.90 17.86
CA PRO A 57 -10.07 -15.84 17.51
C PRO A 57 -10.52 -15.29 16.16
N ASP A 58 -10.95 -14.03 16.15
CA ASP A 58 -11.35 -13.35 14.94
C ASP A 58 -10.17 -13.51 13.99
N LYS A 59 -10.37 -14.28 12.91
CA LYS A 59 -9.31 -14.47 11.92
C LYS A 59 -9.08 -13.12 11.28
N HIS A 60 -8.11 -12.38 11.76
CA HIS A 60 -7.82 -11.02 11.30
C HIS A 60 -7.42 -11.03 9.82
N LEU A 61 -7.82 -9.99 9.09
CA LEU A 61 -7.50 -9.79 7.68
C LEU A 61 -6.00 -9.90 7.37
N GLY A 62 -5.13 -9.53 8.32
CA GLY A 62 -3.69 -9.73 8.22
C GLY A 62 -3.30 -11.20 7.98
N HIS A 63 -3.83 -12.15 8.76
CA HIS A 63 -3.55 -13.58 8.58
C HIS A 63 -4.07 -14.13 7.24
N TRP A 64 -5.18 -13.60 6.74
CA TRP A 64 -5.65 -13.97 5.42
C TRP A 64 -4.71 -13.44 4.33
N LEU A 65 -4.30 -12.16 4.40
CA LEU A 65 -3.34 -11.56 3.46
C LEU A 65 -1.97 -12.25 3.49
N GLU A 66 -1.52 -12.66 4.67
CA GLU A 66 -0.31 -13.45 4.90
C GLU A 66 -0.28 -14.71 4.02
N SER A 67 -1.43 -15.37 3.89
CA SER A 67 -1.59 -16.57 3.07
C SER A 67 -1.62 -16.27 1.57
N GLN A 68 -1.84 -15.01 1.18
CA GLN A 68 -1.92 -14.56 -0.22
C GLN A 68 -0.61 -13.95 -0.74
N ARG A 69 0.42 -13.79 0.09
CA ARG A 69 1.68 -13.12 -0.31
C ARG A 69 2.34 -13.74 -1.54
N GLY A 70 2.36 -15.07 -1.61
CA GLY A 70 2.92 -15.78 -2.77
C GLY A 70 2.23 -15.38 -4.07
N PHE A 71 0.90 -15.23 -4.04
CA PHE A 71 0.16 -14.70 -5.19
C PHE A 71 0.56 -13.27 -5.51
N LEU A 72 0.66 -12.39 -4.50
CA LEU A 72 1.04 -10.99 -4.71
C LEU A 72 2.44 -10.88 -5.35
N THR A 73 3.42 -11.62 -4.85
CA THR A 73 4.78 -11.62 -5.39
C THR A 73 4.81 -12.11 -6.84
N ILE A 74 4.16 -13.24 -7.12
CA ILE A 74 4.14 -13.86 -8.46
C ILE A 74 3.42 -12.94 -9.44
N TYR A 75 2.22 -12.47 -9.10
CA TYR A 75 1.44 -11.61 -9.96
C TYR A 75 2.20 -10.31 -10.30
N TRP A 76 2.80 -9.69 -9.29
CA TRP A 76 3.55 -8.45 -9.50
C TRP A 76 4.77 -8.68 -10.39
N PHE A 77 5.54 -9.73 -10.11
CA PHE A 77 6.71 -10.06 -10.92
C PHE A 77 6.34 -10.39 -12.38
N ASP A 78 5.30 -11.18 -12.59
CA ASP A 78 4.85 -11.59 -13.91
C ASP A 78 4.39 -10.36 -14.73
N GLU A 79 3.60 -9.46 -14.14
CA GLU A 79 3.14 -8.24 -14.80
C GLU A 79 4.28 -7.30 -15.22
N ILE A 80 5.35 -7.21 -14.42
CA ILE A 80 6.56 -6.45 -14.80
C ILE A 80 7.29 -7.16 -15.95
N SER A 81 7.49 -8.48 -15.83
CA SER A 81 8.25 -9.29 -16.79
C SER A 81 7.59 -9.36 -18.17
N HIS A 82 6.26 -9.23 -18.23
CA HIS A 82 5.53 -9.12 -19.50
C HIS A 82 5.80 -7.80 -20.23
N ARG A 83 6.21 -6.74 -19.52
CA ARG A 83 6.41 -5.40 -20.09
C ARG A 83 7.87 -5.15 -20.47
N VAL A 84 8.82 -5.71 -19.70
CA VAL A 84 10.24 -5.44 -19.85
C VAL A 84 11.07 -6.71 -19.69
N SER A 85 11.95 -6.97 -20.65
CA SER A 85 12.98 -8.00 -20.53
C SER A 85 14.11 -7.51 -19.63
N MET A 86 14.58 -8.34 -18.71
CA MET A 86 15.63 -8.00 -17.76
C MET A 86 16.77 -9.01 -17.82
N GLU A 87 17.99 -8.56 -17.48
CA GLU A 87 19.12 -9.45 -17.26
C GLU A 87 18.88 -10.36 -16.04
N PRO A 88 19.38 -11.61 -16.01
CA PRO A 88 19.09 -12.57 -14.95
C PRO A 88 19.44 -12.09 -13.53
N GLU A 89 20.49 -11.28 -13.40
CA GLU A 89 20.88 -10.69 -12.12
C GLU A 89 19.86 -9.66 -11.63
N MET A 90 19.39 -8.79 -12.53
CA MET A 90 18.33 -7.82 -12.23
C MET A 90 17.01 -8.51 -11.89
N GLU A 91 16.68 -9.57 -12.62
CA GLU A 91 15.50 -10.39 -12.37
C GLU A 91 15.52 -10.97 -10.95
N ARG A 92 16.67 -11.50 -10.52
CA ARG A 92 16.87 -12.04 -9.16
C ARG A 92 16.68 -10.96 -8.09
N ILE A 93 17.26 -9.78 -8.28
CA ILE A 93 17.14 -8.65 -7.34
C ILE A 93 15.69 -8.18 -7.26
N LEU A 94 15.02 -8.02 -8.40
CA LEU A 94 13.62 -7.64 -8.45
C LEU A 94 12.76 -8.65 -7.67
N LYS A 95 12.95 -9.95 -7.90
CA LYS A 95 12.21 -10.99 -7.15
C LYS A 95 12.40 -10.86 -5.63
N ARG A 96 13.62 -10.59 -5.17
CA ARG A 96 13.90 -10.35 -3.74
C ARG A 96 13.15 -9.12 -3.22
N PHE A 97 13.20 -8.00 -3.93
CA PHE A 97 12.44 -6.78 -3.56
C PHE A 97 10.94 -7.04 -3.45
N LEU A 98 10.35 -7.64 -4.49
CA LEU A 98 8.92 -7.89 -4.53
C LEU A 98 8.52 -8.88 -3.43
N ASN A 99 9.36 -9.87 -3.15
CA ASN A 99 9.16 -10.76 -2.00
C ASN A 99 9.16 -9.96 -0.69
N LEU A 100 10.20 -9.18 -0.40
CA LEU A 100 10.29 -8.37 0.82
C LEU A 100 9.08 -7.42 0.97
N LEU A 101 8.76 -6.64 -0.07
CA LEU A 101 7.66 -5.68 -0.06
C LEU A 101 6.32 -6.37 0.21
N THR A 102 6.03 -7.47 -0.49
CA THR A 102 4.77 -8.20 -0.30
C THR A 102 4.69 -8.92 1.06
N HIS A 103 5.83 -9.24 1.69
CA HIS A 103 5.86 -9.77 3.06
C HIS A 103 5.47 -8.74 4.12
N MET A 104 5.70 -7.45 3.87
CA MET A 104 5.32 -6.38 4.79
C MET A 104 3.84 -5.97 4.69
N ILE A 105 3.16 -6.26 3.57
CA ILE A 105 1.76 -5.84 3.32
C ILE A 105 0.79 -6.28 4.44
N PRO A 106 0.81 -7.54 4.93
CA PRO A 106 -0.03 -7.96 6.05
C PRO A 106 0.23 -7.16 7.34
N GLY A 107 1.46 -6.69 7.55
CA GLY A 107 1.88 -5.89 8.69
C GLY A 107 1.18 -4.54 8.82
N ALA A 108 0.60 -4.03 7.71
CA ALA A 108 -0.24 -2.82 7.72
C ALA A 108 -1.47 -2.94 8.63
N LEU A 109 -1.89 -4.18 8.92
CA LEU A 109 -3.05 -4.50 9.75
C LEU A 109 -2.65 -5.02 11.14
N ASP A 110 -1.36 -5.06 11.43
CA ASP A 110 -0.81 -5.59 12.68
C ASP A 110 -0.64 -4.50 13.75
N HIS A 111 -0.58 -4.91 15.02
CA HIS A 111 -0.29 -4.02 16.15
C HIS A 111 1.11 -3.38 16.05
N ARG A 112 2.07 -4.07 15.39
CA ARG A 112 3.44 -3.63 15.12
C ARG A 112 3.58 -2.68 13.92
N ARG A 113 2.48 -2.20 13.32
CA ARG A 113 2.47 -1.37 12.10
C ARG A 113 3.48 -0.22 12.08
N SER A 114 3.77 0.43 13.21
CA SER A 114 4.68 1.58 13.23
C SER A 114 6.11 1.20 12.88
N VAL A 115 6.50 -0.03 13.20
CA VAL A 115 7.81 -0.57 12.88
C VAL A 115 7.84 -0.97 11.40
N VAL A 116 6.82 -1.72 10.97
CA VAL A 116 6.62 -2.10 9.55
C VAL A 116 6.60 -0.88 8.63
N ASP A 117 5.92 0.20 9.02
CA ASP A 117 5.86 1.45 8.26
C ASP A 117 7.25 2.04 8.01
N SER A 118 8.18 1.93 8.96
CA SER A 118 9.54 2.45 8.81
C SER A 118 10.35 1.64 7.80
N VAL A 119 10.30 0.30 7.89
CA VAL A 119 11.00 -0.60 6.97
C VAL A 119 10.38 -0.52 5.57
N TRP A 120 9.05 -0.48 5.48
CA TRP A 120 8.30 -0.33 4.23
C TRP A 120 8.72 0.92 3.44
N LYS A 121 8.80 2.06 4.10
CA LYS A 121 9.18 3.33 3.46
C LYS A 121 10.59 3.30 2.89
N ARG A 122 11.55 2.81 3.67
CA ARG A 122 12.95 2.66 3.24
C ARG A 122 13.09 1.65 2.11
N ALA A 123 12.37 0.52 2.17
CA ALA A 123 12.34 -0.46 1.10
C ALA A 123 11.72 0.11 -0.18
N ALA A 124 10.66 0.91 -0.07
CA ALA A 124 10.05 1.59 -1.20
C ALA A 124 10.98 2.65 -1.81
N GLU A 125 11.67 3.47 -1.00
CA GLU A 125 12.71 4.40 -1.46
C GLU A 125 13.83 3.67 -2.21
N LEU A 126 14.32 2.56 -1.66
CA LEU A 126 15.34 1.75 -2.32
C LEU A 126 14.84 1.14 -3.64
N TYR A 127 13.58 0.69 -3.68
CA TYR A 127 12.95 0.22 -4.91
C TYR A 127 12.85 1.33 -5.97
N GLY A 128 12.50 2.56 -5.55
CA GLY A 128 12.52 3.73 -6.43
C GLY A 128 13.90 4.04 -6.97
N THR A 129 14.93 3.95 -6.12
CA THR A 129 16.34 4.11 -6.50
C THR A 129 16.75 3.06 -7.53
N LEU A 130 16.39 1.79 -7.31
CA LEU A 130 16.58 0.71 -8.28
C LEU A 130 15.85 1.02 -9.60
N GLY A 131 14.66 1.59 -9.53
CA GLY A 131 13.92 2.11 -10.67
C GLY A 131 14.70 3.10 -11.53
N ALA A 132 15.29 4.11 -10.88
CA ALA A 132 16.14 5.09 -11.57
C ALA A 132 17.35 4.43 -12.22
N GLN A 133 17.97 3.46 -11.56
CA GLN A 133 19.10 2.69 -12.11
C GLN A 133 18.70 1.78 -13.28
N ARG A 134 17.47 1.27 -13.29
CA ARG A 134 16.86 0.55 -14.43
C ARG A 134 16.50 1.49 -15.60
N GLY A 135 16.72 2.80 -15.46
CA GLY A 135 16.37 3.79 -16.48
C GLY A 135 14.86 4.05 -16.60
N LEU A 136 14.07 3.66 -15.59
CA LEU A 136 12.62 3.84 -15.60
C LEU A 136 12.23 5.29 -15.36
N ALA A 137 11.14 5.73 -15.99
CA ALA A 137 10.52 6.99 -15.63
C ALA A 137 9.83 6.89 -14.26
N ALA A 138 9.61 8.02 -13.59
CA ALA A 138 8.88 8.04 -12.33
C ALA A 138 7.46 7.45 -12.48
N GLY A 139 6.82 7.69 -13.64
CA GLY A 139 5.52 7.11 -13.98
C GLY A 139 5.54 5.58 -13.99
N ASP A 140 6.59 4.97 -14.52
CA ASP A 140 6.72 3.50 -14.57
C ASP A 140 6.81 2.91 -13.16
N ILE A 141 7.52 3.57 -12.23
CA ILE A 141 7.60 3.14 -10.83
C ILE A 141 6.24 3.24 -10.14
N VAL A 142 5.49 4.31 -10.41
CA VAL A 142 4.12 4.45 -9.91
C VAL A 142 3.24 3.32 -10.44
N GLU A 143 3.33 3.01 -11.74
CA GLU A 143 2.59 1.91 -12.37
C GLU A 143 2.96 0.56 -11.77
N GLU A 144 4.25 0.28 -11.55
CA GLU A 144 4.69 -0.95 -10.90
C GLU A 144 4.03 -1.11 -9.51
N PHE A 145 3.95 -0.05 -8.70
CA PHE A 145 3.22 -0.10 -7.42
C PHE A 145 1.68 -0.21 -7.59
N GLN A 146 1.09 0.25 -8.70
CA GLN A 146 -0.33 0.02 -8.95
C GLN A 146 -0.64 -1.45 -9.23
N ILE A 147 0.32 -2.21 -9.78
CA ILE A 147 0.16 -3.66 -10.01
C ILE A 147 -0.18 -4.38 -8.70
N VAL A 148 0.51 -4.07 -7.60
CA VAL A 148 0.21 -4.73 -6.31
C VAL A 148 -1.13 -4.30 -5.72
N ARG A 149 -1.55 -3.05 -5.93
CA ARG A 149 -2.91 -2.61 -5.54
C ARG A 149 -3.95 -3.39 -6.32
N GLU A 150 -3.78 -3.54 -7.63
CA GLU A 150 -4.64 -4.36 -8.46
C GLU A 150 -4.65 -5.81 -7.97
N ALA A 151 -3.48 -6.39 -7.67
CA ALA A 151 -3.36 -7.76 -7.16
C ALA A 151 -4.16 -7.95 -5.86
N VAL A 152 -4.05 -7.01 -4.92
CA VAL A 152 -4.81 -6.97 -3.66
C VAL A 152 -6.32 -6.92 -3.94
N VAL A 153 -6.76 -6.04 -4.83
CA VAL A 153 -8.18 -5.95 -5.21
C VAL A 153 -8.64 -7.28 -5.83
N ARG A 154 -7.87 -7.85 -6.76
CA ARG A 154 -8.18 -9.13 -7.40
C ARG A 154 -8.39 -10.25 -6.40
N ILE A 155 -7.49 -10.43 -5.42
CA ILE A 155 -7.65 -11.49 -4.41
C ILE A 155 -8.85 -11.25 -3.49
N LEU A 156 -9.20 -9.99 -3.20
CA LEU A 156 -10.40 -9.68 -2.41
C LEU A 156 -11.69 -10.11 -3.12
N PHE A 157 -11.72 -10.10 -4.46
CA PHE A 157 -12.87 -10.57 -5.24
C PHE A 157 -12.82 -12.07 -5.57
N GLN A 158 -11.65 -12.61 -5.90
CA GLN A 158 -11.50 -14.02 -6.32
C GLN A 158 -11.52 -14.98 -5.13
N ALA A 159 -10.92 -14.58 -4.00
CA ALA A 159 -10.86 -15.37 -2.77
C ALA A 159 -11.31 -14.54 -1.55
N PRO A 160 -12.55 -14.02 -1.51
CA PRO A 160 -12.97 -13.06 -0.47
C PRO A 160 -12.71 -13.58 0.96
N PRO A 161 -12.17 -12.76 1.87
CA PRO A 161 -11.85 -13.18 3.24
C PRO A 161 -13.04 -13.79 3.99
N ALA A 162 -14.26 -13.31 3.69
CA ALA A 162 -15.50 -13.82 4.26
C ALA A 162 -15.72 -15.33 4.00
N ARG A 163 -15.23 -15.85 2.86
CA ARG A 163 -15.28 -17.29 2.55
C ARG A 163 -14.42 -18.13 3.49
N TYR A 164 -13.46 -17.51 4.18
CA TYR A 164 -12.52 -18.16 5.10
C TYR A 164 -12.81 -17.86 6.59
N GLY A 165 -13.92 -17.18 6.87
CA GLY A 165 -14.31 -16.78 8.22
C GLY A 165 -13.62 -15.51 8.73
N THR A 166 -13.08 -14.69 7.83
CA THR A 166 -12.44 -13.41 8.14
C THR A 166 -13.37 -12.26 7.76
N ALA A 167 -13.67 -11.38 8.71
CA ALA A 167 -14.42 -10.16 8.43
C ALA A 167 -13.51 -9.11 7.78
N LEU A 168 -14.01 -8.47 6.72
CA LEU A 168 -13.37 -7.32 6.09
C LEU A 168 -14.07 -6.05 6.56
N SER A 169 -13.37 -5.20 7.34
CA SER A 169 -13.92 -3.90 7.74
C SER A 169 -13.48 -2.79 6.77
N LEU A 170 -14.31 -1.75 6.63
CA LEU A 170 -13.93 -0.55 5.85
C LEU A 170 -12.65 0.09 6.40
N SER A 171 -12.44 0.07 7.72
CA SER A 171 -11.21 0.58 8.33
C SER A 171 -9.96 -0.20 7.89
N ASP A 172 -10.06 -1.52 7.72
CA ASP A 172 -8.93 -2.33 7.27
C ASP A 172 -8.60 -2.04 5.81
N VAL A 173 -9.63 -1.91 4.95
CA VAL A 173 -9.46 -1.52 3.54
C VAL A 173 -8.77 -0.16 3.43
N LEU A 174 -9.23 0.84 4.18
CA LEU A 174 -8.62 2.18 4.16
C LEU A 174 -7.20 2.20 4.73
N ARG A 175 -6.90 1.36 5.72
CA ARG A 175 -5.53 1.22 6.25
C ARG A 175 -4.61 0.62 5.21
N LEU A 176 -5.01 -0.48 4.59
CA LEU A 176 -4.26 -1.14 3.52
C LEU A 176 -4.03 -0.18 2.35
N ASN A 177 -5.05 0.58 1.94
CA ASN A 177 -4.93 1.58 0.89
C ASN A 177 -3.86 2.62 1.21
N ARG A 178 -3.92 3.23 2.41
CA ARG A 178 -2.92 4.23 2.84
C ARG A 178 -1.51 3.65 2.93
N PHE A 179 -1.38 2.40 3.36
CA PHE A 179 -0.09 1.71 3.41
C PHE A 179 0.51 1.58 2.00
N LEU A 180 -0.26 1.09 1.03
CA LEU A 180 0.18 1.00 -0.36
C LEU A 180 0.46 2.38 -0.99
N ASP A 181 -0.38 3.38 -0.70
CA ASP A 181 -0.16 4.78 -1.15
C ASP A 181 1.16 5.34 -0.63
N SER A 182 1.55 4.99 0.60
CA SER A 182 2.84 5.40 1.14
C SER A 182 4.01 4.76 0.39
N GLY A 183 3.86 3.52 -0.10
CA GLY A 183 4.88 2.88 -0.94
C GLY A 183 5.11 3.64 -2.24
N VAL A 184 4.03 4.03 -2.92
CA VAL A 184 4.10 4.87 -4.14
C VAL A 184 4.84 6.18 -3.87
N THR A 185 4.49 6.84 -2.75
CA THR A 185 5.09 8.12 -2.36
C THR A 185 6.60 7.98 -2.13
N HIS A 186 6.99 6.99 -1.34
CA HIS A 186 8.39 6.77 -0.97
C HIS A 186 9.23 6.23 -2.12
N ALA A 187 8.67 5.40 -2.99
CA ALA A 187 9.34 5.01 -4.23
C ALA A 187 9.56 6.19 -5.18
N SER A 188 8.62 7.15 -5.24
CA SER A 188 8.82 8.37 -6.02
C SER A 188 9.94 9.25 -5.45
N ILE A 189 10.05 9.33 -4.11
CA ILE A 189 11.15 10.02 -3.43
C ILE A 189 12.48 9.36 -3.79
N GLY A 190 12.62 8.06 -3.54
CA GLY A 190 13.86 7.34 -3.82
C GLY A 190 14.25 7.31 -5.30
N HIS A 191 13.28 7.30 -6.21
CA HIS A 191 13.53 7.47 -7.65
C HIS A 191 14.14 8.84 -7.96
N THR A 192 13.56 9.91 -7.40
CA THR A 192 14.05 11.28 -7.59
C THR A 192 15.45 11.45 -7.00
N ASP A 193 15.69 10.93 -5.80
CA ASP A 193 17.00 10.96 -5.14
C ASP A 193 18.05 10.18 -5.96
N GLY A 194 17.68 9.00 -6.46
CA GLY A 194 18.52 8.19 -7.33
C GLY A 194 18.94 8.92 -8.61
N LEU A 195 18.00 9.61 -9.26
CA LEU A 195 18.30 10.46 -10.42
C LEU A 195 19.20 11.64 -10.05
N PHE A 196 18.93 12.30 -8.92
CA PHE A 196 19.74 13.43 -8.45
C PHE A 196 21.19 13.01 -8.23
N PHE A 197 21.44 11.89 -7.55
CA PHE A 197 22.80 11.40 -7.33
C PHE A 197 23.49 10.97 -8.63
N ALA A 198 22.77 10.32 -9.55
CA ALA A 198 23.32 9.95 -10.86
C ALA A 198 23.77 11.18 -11.68
N LEU A 199 22.98 12.26 -11.64
CA LEU A 199 23.33 13.53 -12.28
C LEU A 199 24.55 14.20 -11.60
N PHE A 200 24.60 14.21 -10.27
CA PHE A 200 25.66 14.88 -9.51
C PHE A 200 27.02 14.17 -9.59
N GLN A 201 27.03 12.84 -9.75
CA GLN A 201 28.25 12.05 -9.91
C GLN A 201 28.83 12.12 -11.33
N GLY A 202 28.22 12.90 -12.24
CA GLY A 202 28.71 13.07 -13.62
C GLY A 202 28.52 11.84 -14.52
N ASN A 203 27.81 10.81 -14.04
CA ASN A 203 27.55 9.58 -14.78
C ASN A 203 26.38 9.72 -15.77
N GLY A 204 25.58 10.79 -15.65
CA GLY A 204 24.31 10.91 -16.36
C GLY A 204 23.29 9.86 -15.92
N VAL A 205 22.11 9.87 -16.52
CA VAL A 205 21.14 8.78 -16.34
C VAL A 205 21.58 7.62 -17.22
N SER A 206 22.40 6.71 -16.69
CA SER A 206 22.75 5.46 -17.39
C SER A 206 21.52 4.56 -17.43
N THR A 207 21.18 4.02 -18.61
CA THR A 207 20.10 3.05 -18.79
C THR A 207 20.51 1.62 -18.41
N VAL A 208 21.78 1.42 -18.05
CA VAL A 208 22.33 0.14 -17.60
C VAL A 208 22.91 0.32 -16.19
N PRO A 209 22.39 -0.38 -15.18
CA PRO A 209 22.98 -0.41 -13.84
C PRO A 209 24.42 -0.93 -13.90
N THR A 210 25.36 -0.27 -13.24
CA THR A 210 26.73 -0.79 -13.11
C THR A 210 26.79 -1.88 -12.03
N ALA A 211 27.68 -2.86 -12.18
CA ALA A 211 27.84 -3.95 -11.21
C ALA A 211 28.09 -3.46 -9.76
N LYS A 212 28.75 -2.30 -9.60
CA LYS A 212 28.96 -1.67 -8.29
C LYS A 212 27.65 -1.17 -7.66
N LEU A 213 26.79 -0.51 -8.45
CA LEU A 213 25.48 -0.04 -7.99
C LEU A 213 24.55 -1.21 -7.66
N VAL A 214 24.61 -2.27 -8.47
CA VAL A 214 23.88 -3.51 -8.22
C VAL A 214 24.28 -4.09 -6.85
N ALA A 215 25.57 -4.24 -6.58
CA ALA A 215 26.07 -4.73 -5.29
C ALA A 215 25.66 -3.85 -4.10
N GLU A 216 25.69 -2.52 -4.26
CA GLU A 216 25.23 -1.58 -3.21
C GLU A 216 23.74 -1.75 -2.91
N VAL A 217 22.90 -1.92 -3.94
CA VAL A 217 21.47 -2.20 -3.76
C VAL A 217 21.26 -3.55 -3.09
N GLU A 218 22.05 -4.57 -3.42
CA GLU A 218 21.97 -5.88 -2.78
C GLU A 218 22.29 -5.84 -1.29
N GLU A 219 23.34 -5.10 -0.90
CA GLU A 219 23.72 -4.92 0.51
C GLU A 219 22.63 -4.19 1.30
N GLN A 220 22.06 -3.12 0.71
CA GLN A 220 20.97 -2.39 1.34
C GLN A 220 19.70 -3.25 1.45
N LEU A 221 19.42 -4.07 0.44
CA LEU A 221 18.31 -5.02 0.47
C LEU A 221 18.52 -6.10 1.53
N GLU A 222 19.71 -6.67 1.64
CA GLU A 222 20.05 -7.66 2.67
C GLU A 222 19.92 -7.06 4.09
N SER A 223 20.33 -5.80 4.27
CA SER A 223 20.13 -5.08 5.53
C SER A 223 18.65 -4.92 5.89
N LEU A 224 17.81 -4.55 4.91
CA LEU A 224 16.36 -4.43 5.12
C LEU A 224 15.68 -5.79 5.37
N GLU A 225 16.10 -6.84 4.67
CA GLU A 225 15.64 -8.22 4.92
C GLU A 225 16.00 -8.69 6.34
N GLY A 226 17.20 -8.35 6.82
CA GLY A 226 17.66 -8.64 8.18
C GLY A 226 16.88 -7.88 9.25
N GLU A 227 16.62 -6.59 9.03
CA GLU A 227 15.80 -5.76 9.93
C GLU A 227 14.35 -6.30 10.00
N TRP A 228 13.74 -6.61 8.85
CA TRP A 228 12.42 -7.21 8.80
C TRP A 228 12.37 -8.57 9.51
N GLY A 229 13.36 -9.44 9.30
CA GLY A 229 13.45 -10.74 9.96
C GLY A 229 13.63 -10.67 11.48
N ALA A 230 14.25 -9.59 11.98
CA ALA A 230 14.36 -9.34 13.42
C ALA A 230 13.04 -8.83 14.03
N GLU A 231 12.15 -8.27 13.21
CA GLU A 231 10.87 -7.71 13.62
C GLU A 231 9.70 -8.69 13.55
N THR A 232 9.81 -9.78 12.79
CA THR A 232 8.78 -10.83 12.66
C THR A 232 8.75 -11.78 13.84
#